data_AF-A0A7Y5E931-F1
#
_entry.id   AF-A0A7Y5E931-F1
#
_cell.length_a   1.000
_cell.length_b   1.000
_cell.length_c   1.000
_cell.angle_alpha   90.00
_cell.angle_beta   90.00
_cell.angle_gamma   90.00
#
_symmetry.space_group_name_H-M   'P 1'
#
loop_
_entity.id
_entity.type
_entity.pdbx_description
1 polymer ?
#
loop_
_entity_poly.entity_id
_entity_poly.type
_entity_poly.pdbx_seq_one_letter_code
_entity_poly.pdbx_strand_id
1 'polypeptide(L)'
;FILIAVTVIVLAAVALIITYFYIKSDRKTAPEISEINVKTPILKQVKPTEVMDNEPIATEQQEKPALKTEVLFQKFEGTWVSTANGSMLNLKDESFLIDFPSVEKKVPLKGHFVVKGNSITFIASNDDQSCGVEPGQYTFTFKDKDLILSKVQDKCSKRASMLEARWFKL
;
A
#
# COMPACT_ATOMS: atom_id res chain seq x y z
N PHE A 1 -42.45 -36.16 -8.35
CA PHE A 1 -41.35 -36.63 -7.47
C PHE A 1 -40.02 -36.71 -8.21
N ILE A 2 -39.91 -37.49 -9.30
CA ILE A 2 -38.66 -37.64 -10.08
C ILE A 2 -38.08 -36.29 -10.54
N LEU A 3 -38.93 -35.39 -11.04
CA LEU A 3 -38.50 -34.08 -11.54
C LEU A 3 -37.92 -33.18 -10.43
N ILE A 4 -38.43 -33.29 -9.20
CA ILE A 4 -37.93 -32.55 -8.03
C ILE A 4 -36.60 -33.15 -7.54
N ALA A 5 -36.44 -34.48 -7.59
CA ALA A 5 -35.18 -35.13 -7.23
C ALA A 5 -34.05 -34.73 -8.19
N VAL A 6 -34.33 -34.66 -9.50
CA VAL A 6 -33.35 -34.24 -10.51
C VAL A 6 -32.92 -32.78 -10.31
N THR A 7 -33.83 -31.86 -10.03
CA THR A 7 -33.47 -30.45 -9.81
C THR A 7 -32.59 -30.26 -8.58
N VAL A 8 -32.86 -30.98 -7.49
CA VAL A 8 -32.04 -30.92 -6.26
C VAL A 8 -30.63 -31.43 -6.53
N ILE A 9 -30.47 -32.51 -7.29
CA ILE A 9 -29.15 -33.07 -7.64
C ILE A 9 -28.34 -32.08 -8.50
N VAL A 10 -28.98 -31.43 -9.47
CA VAL A 10 -28.33 -30.42 -10.33
C VAL A 10 -27.88 -29.21 -9.50
N LEU A 11 -28.72 -28.71 -8.59
CA LEU A 11 -28.35 -27.60 -7.72
C LEU A 11 -27.17 -27.95 -6.80
N ALA A 12 -27.15 -29.16 -6.25
CA ALA A 12 -26.03 -29.62 -5.42
C ALA A 12 -24.72 -29.71 -6.23
N ALA A 13 -24.77 -30.19 -7.47
CA ALA A 13 -23.59 -30.26 -8.34
C ALA A 13 -23.05 -28.86 -8.68
N VAL A 14 -23.91 -27.89 -8.98
CA VAL A 14 -23.51 -26.50 -9.26
C VAL A 14 -22.85 -25.86 -8.03
N ALA A 15 -23.41 -26.06 -6.84
CA ALA A 15 -22.82 -25.55 -5.60
C ALA A 15 -21.40 -26.10 -5.36
N LEU A 16 -21.20 -27.41 -5.56
CA LEU A 16 -19.89 -28.05 -5.42
C LEU A 16 -18.86 -27.50 -6.42
N ILE A 17 -19.27 -27.23 -7.66
CA ILE A 17 -18.39 -26.63 -8.68
C ILE A 17 -17.95 -25.22 -8.26
N ILE A 18 -18.88 -24.38 -7.79
CA ILE A 18 -18.57 -23.03 -7.34
C ILE A 18 -17.60 -23.07 -6.15
N THR A 19 -17.86 -23.92 -5.14
CA THR A 19 -16.96 -24.09 -3.99
C THR A 19 -15.58 -24.58 -4.41
N TYR A 20 -15.50 -25.52 -5.36
CA TYR A 20 -14.21 -26.01 -5.89
C TYR A 20 -13.42 -24.88 -6.55
N PHE A 21 -14.07 -24.04 -7.38
CA PHE A 21 -13.41 -22.89 -8.01
C PHE A 21 -12.95 -21.85 -6.98
N TYR A 22 -13.74 -21.60 -5.94
CA TYR A 22 -13.38 -20.69 -4.86
C TYR A 22 -12.11 -21.15 -4.13
N ILE A 23 -12.06 -22.42 -3.70
CA ILE A 23 -10.89 -23.00 -3.01
C ILE A 23 -9.65 -23.05 -3.93
N LYS A 24 -9.84 -23.33 -5.23
CA LYS A 24 -8.74 -23.36 -6.19
C LYS A 24 -8.15 -21.97 -6.47
N SER A 25 -8.97 -20.93 -6.40
CA SER A 25 -8.50 -19.53 -6.52
C SER A 25 -7.50 -19.17 -5.41
N ASP A 26 -7.75 -19.63 -4.19
CA ASP A 26 -6.88 -19.34 -3.03
C ASP A 26 -5.53 -20.08 -3.05
N ARG A 27 -5.38 -21.15 -3.85
CA ARG A 27 -4.12 -21.93 -3.92
C ARG A 27 -3.05 -21.36 -4.86
N LYS A 28 -3.27 -20.22 -5.51
CA LYS A 28 -2.31 -19.61 -6.45
C LYS A 28 -1.57 -18.39 -5.88
N THR A 29 -1.09 -18.41 -4.64
CA THR A 29 0.04 -17.55 -4.25
C THR A 29 0.70 -18.04 -2.95
N ALA A 30 1.77 -18.82 -3.10
CA ALA A 30 2.80 -18.92 -2.06
C ALA A 30 4.10 -18.43 -2.71
N PRO A 31 4.53 -17.18 -2.46
CA PRO A 31 5.89 -16.78 -2.80
C PRO A 31 6.84 -17.41 -1.78
N GLU A 32 7.69 -18.28 -2.32
CA GLU A 32 8.91 -18.80 -1.71
C GLU A 32 9.76 -17.63 -1.19
N ILE A 33 9.97 -17.58 0.13
CA ILE A 33 10.74 -16.53 0.79
C ILE A 33 12.23 -16.82 0.52
N SER A 34 12.81 -16.15 -0.49
CA SER A 34 14.26 -16.03 -0.61
C SER A 34 14.79 -15.05 0.45
N GLU A 35 15.72 -15.52 1.26
CA GLU A 35 16.36 -14.81 2.38
C GLU A 35 16.90 -13.43 1.98
N ILE A 36 16.42 -12.37 2.66
CA ILE A 36 17.00 -11.03 2.56
C ILE A 36 17.98 -10.85 3.72
N ASN A 37 19.27 -10.86 3.37
CA ASN A 37 20.40 -10.53 4.25
C ASN A 37 20.35 -9.03 4.62
N VAL A 38 19.94 -8.72 5.85
CA VAL A 38 19.88 -7.35 6.38
C VAL A 38 21.22 -6.97 7.00
N LYS A 39 22.02 -6.16 6.29
CA LYS A 39 23.08 -5.36 6.91
C LYS A 39 22.50 -4.03 7.40
N THR A 40 22.41 -3.91 8.71
CA THR A 40 22.11 -2.68 9.47
C THR A 40 23.17 -1.60 9.21
N PRO A 41 22.82 -0.34 8.91
CA PRO A 41 23.74 0.77 9.01
C PRO A 41 23.63 1.42 10.39
N ILE A 42 24.75 1.40 11.12
CA ILE A 42 24.95 2.12 12.38
C ILE A 42 25.12 3.61 12.09
N LEU A 43 24.30 4.41 12.77
CA LEU A 43 24.41 5.86 12.91
C LEU A 43 25.75 6.23 13.56
N LYS A 44 26.62 7.00 12.89
CA LYS A 44 27.71 7.73 13.55
C LYS A 44 27.76 9.19 13.12
N GLN A 45 28.08 9.98 14.13
CA GLN A 45 27.91 11.41 14.28
C GLN A 45 28.80 12.27 13.39
N VAL A 46 28.27 13.46 13.13
CA VAL A 46 28.88 14.65 12.52
C VAL A 46 30.04 15.20 13.35
N LYS A 47 31.15 15.56 12.68
CA LYS A 47 31.98 16.73 13.04
C LYS A 47 32.69 17.27 11.77
N PRO A 48 32.74 18.60 11.53
CA PRO A 48 33.21 19.17 10.26
C PRO A 48 34.65 19.73 10.34
N THR A 49 35.45 19.57 9.28
CA THR A 49 36.63 20.42 8.95
C THR A 49 37.02 20.26 7.46
N GLU A 50 36.62 21.24 6.66
CA GLU A 50 37.42 22.09 5.74
C GLU A 50 38.62 21.57 4.88
N VAL A 51 38.51 21.89 3.57
CA VAL A 51 39.49 22.30 2.51
C VAL A 51 40.18 21.29 1.55
N MET A 52 39.78 21.43 0.27
CA MET A 52 40.47 21.40 -1.04
C MET A 52 41.13 20.14 -1.68
N ASP A 53 40.73 20.01 -2.96
CA ASP A 53 41.48 19.60 -4.16
C ASP A 53 41.80 18.11 -4.42
N ASN A 54 41.04 17.49 -5.34
CA ASN A 54 41.49 17.15 -6.71
C ASN A 54 40.52 16.19 -7.44
N GLU A 55 40.17 16.56 -8.68
CA GLU A 55 39.50 15.78 -9.74
C GLU A 55 40.59 15.12 -10.65
N PRO A 56 40.31 14.18 -11.59
CA PRO A 56 39.26 13.15 -11.72
C PRO A 56 39.86 11.74 -11.84
N ILE A 57 39.14 10.69 -11.39
CA ILE A 57 39.27 9.36 -12.00
C ILE A 57 37.86 8.80 -12.23
N ALA A 58 37.54 8.65 -13.51
CA ALA A 58 36.32 8.07 -14.02
C ALA A 58 36.24 6.57 -13.71
N THR A 59 35.12 6.09 -13.16
CA THR A 59 34.64 4.72 -13.43
C THR A 59 33.11 4.62 -13.24
N GLU A 60 32.47 4.19 -14.32
CA GLU A 60 31.17 3.53 -14.48
C GLU A 60 29.89 4.16 -13.92
N GLN A 61 29.12 4.68 -14.89
CA GLN A 61 27.70 4.99 -14.82
C GLN A 61 26.88 3.74 -14.44
N GLN A 62 26.29 3.73 -13.24
CA GLN A 62 25.10 2.95 -12.96
C GLN A 62 23.86 3.78 -13.32
N GLU A 63 23.19 3.34 -14.38
CA GLU A 63 22.00 3.94 -14.98
C GLU A 63 20.77 3.86 -14.04
N LYS A 64 20.55 4.96 -13.31
CA LYS A 64 19.29 5.59 -12.88
C LYS A 64 17.98 4.74 -12.86
N PRO A 65 17.55 4.26 -11.68
CA PRO A 65 16.16 3.83 -11.42
C PRO A 65 15.16 4.98 -11.18
N ALA A 66 15.62 6.23 -11.06
CA ALA A 66 14.82 7.34 -10.53
C ALA A 66 13.62 7.75 -11.40
N LEU A 67 13.74 7.65 -12.74
CA LEU A 67 12.72 8.18 -13.66
C LEU A 67 11.38 7.42 -13.56
N LYS A 68 11.40 6.12 -13.29
CA LYS A 68 10.18 5.29 -13.23
C LYS A 68 9.41 5.49 -11.93
N THR A 69 10.13 5.70 -10.82
CA THR A 69 9.53 5.95 -9.50
C THR A 69 8.91 7.34 -9.43
N GLU A 70 9.57 8.34 -10.01
CA GLU A 70 9.09 9.73 -10.02
C GLU A 70 7.79 9.90 -10.81
N VAL A 71 7.67 9.27 -11.98
CA VAL A 71 6.43 9.27 -12.80
C VAL A 71 5.29 8.52 -12.11
N LEU A 72 5.60 7.48 -11.33
CA LEU A 72 4.60 6.75 -10.55
C LEU A 72 4.10 7.61 -9.39
N PHE A 73 5.00 8.34 -8.73
CA PHE A 73 4.68 9.24 -7.62
C PHE A 73 3.71 10.36 -8.03
N GLN A 74 3.96 10.98 -9.19
CA GLN A 74 3.08 12.03 -9.74
C GLN A 74 1.62 11.57 -9.94
N LYS A 75 1.37 10.27 -10.13
CA LYS A 75 0.00 9.75 -10.27
C LYS A 75 -0.77 9.75 -8.95
N PHE A 76 -0.06 9.56 -7.83
CA PHE A 76 -0.64 9.55 -6.51
C PHE A 76 -0.90 10.94 -5.95
N GLU A 77 -0.14 11.94 -6.41
CA GLU A 77 -0.20 13.28 -5.85
C GLU A 77 -1.61 13.88 -5.96
N GLY A 78 -2.08 14.43 -4.84
CA GLY A 78 -3.37 15.10 -4.72
C GLY A 78 -4.20 14.64 -3.53
N THR A 79 -5.44 15.11 -3.51
CA THR A 79 -6.44 14.77 -2.50
C THR A 79 -7.40 13.74 -3.05
N TRP A 80 -7.64 12.70 -2.25
CA TRP A 80 -8.50 11.59 -2.58
C TRP A 80 -9.56 11.44 -1.49
N VAL A 81 -10.80 11.13 -1.86
CA VAL A 81 -11.90 10.97 -0.92
C VAL A 81 -12.34 9.51 -0.88
N SER A 82 -12.40 8.96 0.32
CA SER A 82 -12.85 7.59 0.54
C SER A 82 -14.33 7.46 0.26
N THR A 83 -14.68 6.52 -0.60
CA THR A 83 -16.08 6.12 -0.83
C THR A 83 -16.70 5.38 0.35
N ALA A 84 -15.89 4.88 1.29
CA ALA A 84 -16.37 4.10 2.44
C ALA A 84 -16.88 4.97 3.60
N ASN A 85 -16.22 6.09 3.88
CA ASN A 85 -16.48 6.90 5.06
C ASN A 85 -16.29 8.42 4.86
N GLY A 86 -15.98 8.87 3.64
CA GLY A 86 -15.77 10.28 3.32
C GLY A 86 -14.44 10.87 3.83
N SER A 87 -13.54 10.08 4.43
CA SER A 87 -12.22 10.58 4.84
C SER A 87 -11.42 11.07 3.63
N MET A 88 -10.59 12.09 3.84
CA MET A 88 -9.73 12.67 2.80
C MET A 88 -8.29 12.20 2.97
N LEU A 89 -7.75 11.49 1.98
CA LEU A 89 -6.35 11.10 1.87
C LEU A 89 -5.62 12.11 1.00
N ASN A 90 -4.72 12.88 1.58
CA ASN A 90 -3.78 13.73 0.85
C ASN A 90 -2.45 13.00 0.68
N LEU A 91 -1.94 12.92 -0.54
CA LEU A 91 -0.64 12.35 -0.88
C LEU A 91 0.22 13.43 -1.53
N LYS A 92 1.36 13.74 -0.94
CA LYS A 92 2.30 14.76 -1.43
C LYS A 92 3.70 14.51 -0.89
N ASP A 93 4.74 14.64 -1.71
CA ASP A 93 6.16 14.59 -1.29
C ASP A 93 6.47 13.42 -0.32
N GLU A 94 6.15 12.20 -0.75
CA GLU A 94 6.22 10.92 -0.02
C GLU A 94 5.50 10.89 1.34
N SER A 95 4.63 11.86 1.58
CA SER A 95 3.91 12.06 2.83
C SER A 95 2.42 11.90 2.61
N PHE A 96 1.74 11.34 3.60
CA PHE A 96 0.30 11.19 3.59
C PHE A 96 -0.36 11.83 4.81
N LEU A 97 -1.61 12.25 4.63
CA LEU A 97 -2.50 12.73 5.67
C LEU A 97 -3.91 12.19 5.41
N ILE A 98 -4.51 11.51 6.38
CA ILE A 98 -5.92 11.14 6.38
C ILE A 98 -6.66 12.06 7.34
N ASP A 99 -7.53 12.89 6.78
CA ASP A 99 -8.40 13.80 7.51
C ASP A 99 -9.86 13.31 7.53
N PHE A 100 -10.62 13.70 8.55
CA PHE A 100 -11.99 13.25 8.76
C PHE A 100 -12.95 14.44 8.74
N PRO A 101 -14.01 14.42 7.91
CA PRO A 101 -14.97 15.53 7.81
C PRO A 101 -15.93 15.63 9.02
N SER A 102 -15.50 15.29 10.23
CA SER A 102 -16.32 15.24 11.45
C SER A 102 -16.18 16.51 12.30
N VAL A 103 -17.29 16.97 12.88
CA VAL A 103 -17.32 18.09 13.86
C VAL A 103 -16.69 17.72 15.21
N GLU A 104 -16.60 16.43 15.52
CA GLU A 104 -15.85 15.94 16.68
C GLU A 104 -14.36 15.78 16.31
N LYS A 105 -13.48 16.37 17.12
CA LYS A 105 -12.01 16.38 16.90
C LYS A 105 -11.47 14.95 16.81
N LYS A 106 -11.36 14.43 15.59
CA LYS A 106 -10.54 13.24 15.28
C LYS A 106 -9.13 13.72 14.96
N VAL A 107 -8.14 13.12 15.62
CA VAL A 107 -6.74 13.36 15.28
C VAL A 107 -6.50 12.78 13.87
N PRO A 108 -6.01 13.57 12.92
CA PRO A 108 -5.73 13.08 11.57
C PRO A 108 -4.57 12.08 11.62
N LEU A 109 -4.63 11.04 10.78
CA LEU A 109 -3.54 10.07 10.66
C LEU A 109 -2.53 10.60 9.64
N LYS A 110 -1.27 10.75 10.02
CA LYS A 110 -0.22 11.29 9.16
C LYS A 110 1.00 10.37 9.11
N GLY A 111 1.79 10.50 8.06
CA GLY A 111 3.03 9.75 7.96
C GLY A 111 3.66 9.80 6.59
N HIS A 112 4.42 8.77 6.28
CA HIS A 112 5.12 8.63 5.00
C HIS A 112 4.62 7.40 4.25
N PHE A 113 4.77 7.43 2.94
CA PHE A 113 4.48 6.29 2.09
C PHE A 113 5.59 6.05 1.07
N VAL A 114 5.74 4.80 0.69
CA VAL A 114 6.71 4.38 -0.31
C VAL A 114 5.99 3.52 -1.35
N VAL A 115 6.23 3.79 -2.63
CA VAL A 115 5.65 3.02 -3.72
C VAL A 115 6.74 2.14 -4.35
N LYS A 116 6.48 0.84 -4.44
CA LYS A 116 7.36 -0.14 -5.09
C LYS A 116 6.54 -1.08 -5.96
N GLY A 117 6.75 -1.01 -7.28
CA GLY A 117 5.98 -1.83 -8.23
C GLY A 117 4.49 -1.52 -8.19
N ASN A 118 3.66 -2.52 -7.86
CA ASN A 118 2.20 -2.38 -7.70
C ASN A 118 1.76 -2.22 -6.25
N SER A 119 2.72 -2.03 -5.34
CA SER A 119 2.49 -1.96 -3.91
C SER A 119 2.83 -0.58 -3.36
N ILE A 120 2.04 -0.14 -2.39
CA ILE A 120 2.24 1.06 -1.61
C ILE A 120 2.31 0.66 -0.13
N THR A 121 3.30 1.19 0.58
CA THR A 121 3.49 0.97 2.01
C THR A 121 3.31 2.28 2.74
N PHE A 122 2.42 2.30 3.73
CA PHE A 122 2.16 3.45 4.60
C PHE A 122 2.77 3.23 5.98
N ILE A 123 3.46 4.24 6.49
CA ILE A 123 4.10 4.24 7.81
C ILE A 123 3.62 5.47 8.54
N ALA A 124 2.84 5.29 9.62
CA ALA A 124 2.34 6.42 10.39
C ALA A 124 3.47 7.07 11.20
N SER A 125 3.36 8.37 11.47
CA SER A 125 4.29 9.07 12.34
C SER A 125 4.13 8.60 13.80
N ASN A 126 5.20 8.69 14.59
CA ASN A 126 5.19 8.32 16.02
C ASN A 126 4.13 9.07 16.84
N ASP A 127 3.70 10.24 16.37
CA ASP A 127 2.67 11.07 17.01
C ASP A 127 1.28 10.40 16.98
N ASP A 128 1.06 9.46 16.06
CA ASP A 128 -0.18 8.72 15.93
C ASP A 128 -0.20 7.51 16.88
N GLN A 129 -0.60 7.77 18.12
CA GLN A 129 -0.68 6.78 19.21
C GLN A 129 -1.43 5.48 18.86
N SER A 130 -2.24 5.48 17.79
CA SER A 130 -3.06 4.32 17.40
C SER A 130 -2.37 3.29 16.50
N CYS A 131 -1.34 3.66 15.73
CA CYS A 131 -0.67 2.71 14.81
C CYS A 131 0.84 2.59 15.01
N GLY A 132 1.46 3.52 15.77
CA GLY A 132 2.92 3.60 15.87
C GLY A 132 3.59 3.68 14.49
N VAL A 133 4.84 3.22 14.42
CA VAL A 133 5.63 3.17 13.17
C VAL A 133 5.52 1.82 12.44
N GLU A 134 4.55 0.98 12.79
CA GLU A 134 4.37 -0.29 12.09
C GLU A 134 3.93 -0.04 10.64
N PRO A 135 4.59 -0.64 9.64
CA PRO A 135 4.22 -0.45 8.24
C PRO A 135 2.94 -1.21 7.88
N GLY A 136 2.13 -0.61 7.00
CA GLY A 136 0.97 -1.23 6.38
C GLY A 136 1.16 -1.28 4.86
N GLN A 137 1.12 -2.46 4.27
CA GLN A 137 1.32 -2.70 2.84
C GLN A 137 -0.01 -2.99 2.13
N TYR A 138 -0.17 -2.36 0.97
CA TYR A 138 -1.36 -2.42 0.14
C TYR A 138 -0.95 -2.59 -1.32
N THR A 139 -1.73 -3.34 -2.10
CA THR A 139 -1.70 -3.23 -3.55
C THR A 139 -2.57 -2.06 -3.98
N PHE A 140 -2.23 -1.41 -5.08
CA PHE A 140 -3.04 -0.36 -5.67
C PHE A 140 -3.39 -0.63 -7.13
N THR A 141 -4.56 -0.18 -7.55
CA THR A 141 -4.93 -0.09 -8.97
C THR A 141 -5.64 1.23 -9.23
N PHE A 142 -5.55 1.72 -10.47
CA PHE A 142 -6.35 2.86 -10.93
C PHE A 142 -7.46 2.36 -11.85
N LYS A 143 -8.72 2.60 -11.49
CA LYS A 143 -9.89 2.25 -12.30
C LYS A 143 -10.79 3.45 -12.40
N ASP A 144 -11.14 3.87 -13.62
CA ASP A 144 -12.02 5.03 -13.86
C ASP A 144 -11.52 6.31 -13.17
N LYS A 145 -10.18 6.49 -13.09
CA LYS A 145 -9.47 7.56 -12.35
C LYS A 145 -9.51 7.45 -10.83
N ASP A 146 -10.16 6.44 -10.28
CA ASP A 146 -10.16 6.19 -8.85
C ASP A 146 -8.99 5.30 -8.43
N LEU A 147 -8.44 5.59 -7.27
CA LEU A 147 -7.44 4.78 -6.60
C LEU A 147 -8.15 3.71 -5.78
N ILE A 148 -7.86 2.45 -6.05
CA ILE A 148 -8.36 1.32 -5.25
C ILE A 148 -7.18 0.75 -4.49
N LEU A 149 -7.26 0.76 -3.16
CA LEU A 149 -6.27 0.18 -2.26
C LEU A 149 -6.83 -1.12 -1.68
N SER A 150 -6.05 -2.19 -1.79
CA SER A 150 -6.39 -3.50 -1.21
C SER A 150 -5.28 -3.92 -0.26
N LYS A 151 -5.66 -4.28 0.97
CA LYS A 151 -4.71 -4.64 2.02
C LYS A 151 -3.97 -5.92 1.65
N VAL A 152 -2.64 -5.89 1.76
CA VAL A 152 -1.79 -7.09 1.72
C VAL A 152 -1.47 -7.49 3.15
N GLN A 153 -0.89 -6.57 3.92
CA GLN A 153 -0.55 -6.78 5.33
C GLN A 153 -0.58 -5.46 6.06
N ASP A 154 -1.42 -5.35 7.09
CA ASP A 154 -1.41 -4.20 7.99
C ASP A 154 -1.91 -4.64 9.36
N LYS A 155 -1.06 -4.54 10.38
CA LYS A 155 -1.41 -4.90 11.76
C LYS A 155 -2.21 -3.80 12.46
N CYS A 156 -2.13 -2.56 11.98
CA CYS A 156 -2.95 -1.48 12.52
C CYS A 156 -4.36 -1.57 11.93
N SER A 157 -5.29 -2.16 12.69
CA SER A 157 -6.68 -2.33 12.27
C SER A 157 -7.38 -1.03 11.89
N LYS A 158 -7.06 0.06 12.60
CA LYS A 158 -7.60 1.40 12.35
C LYS A 158 -7.11 1.96 11.00
N ARG A 159 -5.83 1.80 10.66
CA ARG A 159 -5.30 2.24 9.35
C ARG A 159 -5.86 1.36 8.23
N ALA A 160 -5.89 0.04 8.45
CA ALA A 160 -6.49 -0.91 7.52
C ALA A 160 -7.94 -0.57 7.16
N SER A 161 -8.79 -0.31 8.16
CA SER A 161 -10.20 0.01 7.92
C SER A 161 -10.42 1.36 7.24
N MET A 162 -9.43 2.25 7.27
CA MET A 162 -9.47 3.53 6.57
C MET A 162 -8.96 3.39 5.14
N LEU A 163 -7.78 2.79 4.95
CA LEU A 163 -7.07 2.74 3.68
C LEU A 163 -7.63 1.72 2.69
N GLU A 164 -8.15 0.59 3.17
CA GLU A 164 -8.73 -0.47 2.33
C GLU A 164 -10.09 -0.02 1.75
N ALA A 165 -10.02 0.82 0.73
CA ALA A 165 -11.18 1.47 0.12
C ALA A 165 -10.92 1.86 -1.34
N ARG A 166 -12.00 2.26 -2.01
CA ARG A 166 -11.96 3.01 -3.26
C ARG A 166 -11.95 4.50 -2.95
N TRP A 167 -11.09 5.22 -3.65
CA TRP A 167 -10.79 6.62 -3.44
C TRP A 167 -10.93 7.38 -4.75
N PHE A 168 -11.83 8.37 -4.79
CA PHE A 168 -11.95 9.24 -5.96
C PHE A 168 -11.11 10.50 -5.79
N LYS A 169 -10.55 11.00 -6.88
CA LYS A 169 -9.71 12.21 -6.86
C LYS A 169 -10.60 13.46 -6.80
N LEU A 170 -10.23 14.43 -5.96
CA LEU A 170 -10.79 15.79 -5.98
C LEU A 170 -10.16 16.64 -7.08
#